data_AF-A0A6I4UB56-F1
#
_entry.id   AF-A0A6I4UB56-F1
#
_cell.length_a   1.000
_cell.length_b   1.000
_cell.length_c   1.000
_cell.angle_alpha   90.00
_cell.angle_beta   90.00
_cell.angle_gamma   90.00
#
_symmetry.space_group_name_H-M   'P 1'
#
loop_
_entity.id
_entity.type
_entity.pdbx_description
1 polymer ?
#
loop_
_entity_poly.entity_id
_entity_poly.type
_entity_poly.pdbx_seq_one_letter_code
_entity_poly.pdbx_strand_id
1 'polypeptide(L)'
;MLAFSQPVLAKDPSPKKLLEMSAGCAYVVSIAEGSDVSLNYGSAEWIGLVRIIEQRTGLDGEKAIQTAKAKYNKRARVMGADEARNHMLKRARDCDREMAVIQS
;
A
#
# COMPACT_ATOMS: atom_id res chain seq x y z
N MET A 1 34.97 11.96 14.28
CA MET A 1 33.70 12.62 13.92
C MET A 1 32.89 11.62 13.10
N LEU A 2 31.93 10.93 13.72
CA LEU A 2 31.02 10.04 13.01
C LEU A 2 29.89 10.90 12.44
N ALA A 3 29.90 11.10 11.12
CA ALA A 3 28.82 11.77 10.42
C ALA A 3 27.59 10.84 10.45
N PHE A 4 26.69 11.08 11.39
CA PHE A 4 25.33 10.57 11.30
C PHE A 4 24.66 11.29 10.13
N SER A 5 24.67 10.66 8.96
CA SER A 5 23.73 11.02 7.90
C SER A 5 22.34 10.74 8.45
N GLN A 6 21.71 11.76 9.01
CA GLN A 6 20.29 11.69 9.38
C GLN A 6 19.55 11.21 8.13
N PRO A 7 18.76 10.12 8.22
CA PRO A 7 17.90 9.75 7.10
C PRO A 7 17.05 10.97 6.81
N VAL A 8 17.02 11.38 5.55
CA VAL A 8 16.19 12.49 5.07
C VAL A 8 14.82 12.30 5.69
N LEU A 9 14.45 13.19 6.62
CA LEU A 9 13.16 13.19 7.30
C LEU A 9 12.12 13.42 6.21
N ALA A 10 11.68 12.35 5.57
CA ALA A 10 10.61 12.38 4.61
C ALA A 10 9.39 12.83 5.39
N LYS A 11 9.06 14.13 5.26
CA LYS A 11 7.91 14.79 5.89
C LYS A 11 6.75 13.80 5.92
N ASP A 12 6.29 13.47 7.13
CA ASP A 12 5.32 12.40 7.34
C ASP A 12 4.19 12.53 6.30
N PRO A 13 3.82 11.43 5.61
CA PRO A 13 2.80 11.50 4.58
C PRO A 13 1.54 12.11 5.18
N SER A 14 0.94 13.07 4.48
CA SER A 14 -0.33 13.65 4.91
C SER A 14 -1.36 12.53 5.10
N PRO A 15 -2.35 12.66 6.00
CA PRO A 15 -3.28 11.58 6.28
C PRO A 15 -4.01 11.07 5.04
N LYS A 16 -4.32 11.96 4.09
CA LYS A 16 -4.88 11.59 2.79
C LYS A 16 -3.92 10.72 1.96
N LYS A 17 -2.64 11.10 1.88
CA LYS A 17 -1.64 10.33 1.12
C LYS A 17 -1.37 8.98 1.77
N LEU A 18 -1.34 8.94 3.10
CA LEU A 18 -1.23 7.69 3.85
C LEU A 18 -2.45 6.79 3.58
N LEU A 19 -3.67 7.33 3.60
CA LEU A 19 -4.88 6.58 3.28
C LEU A 19 -4.85 5.98 1.87
N GLU A 20 -4.50 6.80 0.87
CA GLU A 20 -4.41 6.37 -0.53
C GLU A 20 -3.34 5.28 -0.71
N MET A 21 -2.21 5.39 0.00
CA MET A 21 -1.15 4.37 -0.01
C MET A 21 -1.64 3.08 0.65
N SER A 22 -2.22 3.17 1.85
CA SER A 22 -2.72 2.01 2.60
C SER A 22 -3.82 1.27 1.85
N ALA A 23 -4.77 1.99 1.24
CA ALA A 23 -5.80 1.41 0.40
C ALA A 23 -5.23 0.76 -0.87
N GLY A 24 -4.22 1.39 -1.47
CA GLY A 24 -3.46 0.81 -2.58
C GLY A 24 -2.78 -0.50 -2.20
N CYS A 25 -2.16 -0.54 -1.03
CA CYS A 25 -1.48 -1.71 -0.51
C CYS A 25 -2.43 -2.84 -0.12
N ALA A 26 -3.55 -2.53 0.54
CA ALA A 26 -4.60 -3.49 0.83
C ALA A 26 -5.03 -4.26 -0.43
N TYR A 27 -5.23 -3.55 -1.54
CA TYR A 27 -5.61 -4.17 -2.81
C TYR A 27 -4.50 -5.06 -3.38
N VAL A 28 -3.29 -4.54 -3.59
CA VAL A 28 -2.23 -5.33 -4.27
C VAL A 28 -1.73 -6.51 -3.44
N VAL A 29 -1.71 -6.37 -2.10
CA VAL A 29 -1.34 -7.47 -1.22
C VAL A 29 -2.38 -8.60 -1.30
N SER A 30 -3.67 -8.28 -1.38
CA SER A 30 -4.71 -9.31 -1.56
C SER A 30 -4.54 -10.12 -2.85
N ILE A 31 -4.06 -9.48 -3.92
CA ILE A 31 -3.75 -10.16 -5.19
C ILE A 31 -2.50 -11.04 -5.07
N ALA A 32 -1.50 -10.57 -4.32
CA ALA A 32 -0.24 -11.28 -4.11
C ALA A 32 -0.41 -12.50 -3.18
N GLU A 33 -1.26 -12.41 -2.16
CA GLU A 33 -1.62 -13.53 -1.27
C GLU A 33 -2.27 -14.68 -2.05
N GLY A 34 -3.08 -14.38 -3.08
CA GLY A 34 -3.64 -15.39 -3.98
C GLY A 34 -2.65 -15.91 -5.04
N SER A 35 -1.37 -15.55 -4.97
CA SER A 35 -0.36 -15.78 -6.01
C SER A 35 0.94 -16.42 -5.49
N ASP A 36 0.91 -17.08 -4.33
CA ASP A 36 2.05 -17.74 -3.66
C ASP A 36 3.24 -16.82 -3.32
N VAL A 37 3.01 -15.51 -3.19
CA VAL A 37 4.04 -14.58 -2.71
C VAL A 37 4.00 -14.53 -1.18
N SER A 38 5.09 -14.97 -0.54
CA SER A 38 5.27 -14.81 0.90
C SER A 38 5.58 -13.34 1.22
N LEU A 39 4.71 -12.73 2.02
CA LEU A 39 4.85 -11.38 2.58
C LEU A 39 4.79 -11.49 4.10
N ASN A 40 5.44 -10.57 4.81
CA ASN A 40 5.41 -10.52 6.27
C ASN A 40 4.11 -9.88 6.77
N TYR A 41 3.58 -8.93 6.00
CA TYR A 41 2.37 -8.19 6.32
C TYR A 41 1.28 -8.39 5.27
N GLY A 42 0.14 -8.91 5.70
CA GLY A 42 -0.99 -9.27 4.85
C GLY A 42 -1.92 -8.12 4.50
N SER A 43 -2.88 -8.39 3.62
CA SER A 43 -3.86 -7.41 3.14
C SER A 43 -4.78 -6.92 4.27
N ALA A 44 -5.08 -7.79 5.24
CA ALA A 44 -5.87 -7.47 6.41
C ALA A 44 -5.23 -6.38 7.29
N GLU A 45 -3.91 -6.38 7.42
CA GLU A 45 -3.18 -5.38 8.21
C GLU A 45 -3.23 -4.01 7.54
N TRP A 46 -3.13 -3.98 6.21
CA TRP A 46 -3.33 -2.77 5.43
C TRP A 46 -4.76 -2.21 5.53
N ILE A 47 -5.77 -3.08 5.54
CA ILE A 47 -7.17 -2.69 5.79
C ILE A 47 -7.31 -2.13 7.21
N GLY A 48 -6.64 -2.73 8.20
CA GLY A 48 -6.58 -2.22 9.57
C GLY A 48 -6.05 -0.78 9.61
N LEU A 49 -4.96 -0.51 8.90
CA LEU A 49 -4.39 0.84 8.80
C LEU A 49 -5.34 1.83 8.12
N VAL A 50 -6.03 1.44 7.05
CA VAL A 50 -7.08 2.27 6.41
C VAL A 50 -8.15 2.68 7.42
N ARG A 51 -8.66 1.72 8.21
CA ARG A 51 -9.69 1.97 9.23
C ARG A 51 -9.19 2.91 10.33
N ILE A 52 -7.94 2.76 10.77
CA ILE A 52 -7.34 3.65 11.77
C ILE A 52 -7.28 5.08 11.23
N ILE A 53 -6.87 5.27 9.98
CA ILE A 53 -6.77 6.60 9.37
C ILE A 53 -8.17 7.21 9.21
N GLU A 54 -9.13 6.44 8.72
CA GLU A 54 -10.53 6.84 8.61
C GLU A 54 -11.08 7.33 9.95
N GLN A 55 -10.94 6.53 11.02
CA GLN A 55 -11.41 6.87 12.36
C GLN A 55 -10.78 8.15 12.92
N ARG A 56 -9.49 8.38 12.62
CA ARG A 56 -8.76 9.55 13.16
C ARG A 56 -9.00 10.84 12.37
N THR A 57 -9.43 10.75 11.12
CA THR A 57 -9.43 11.89 10.18
C THR A 57 -10.79 12.19 9.58
N GLY A 58 -11.73 11.25 9.64
CA GLY A 58 -13.02 11.32 8.94
C GLY A 58 -12.90 11.14 7.42
N LEU A 59 -11.75 10.74 6.90
CA LEU A 59 -11.59 10.41 5.49
C LEU A 59 -12.26 9.07 5.15
N ASP A 60 -12.88 9.00 3.97
CA ASP A 60 -13.60 7.82 3.50
C ASP A 60 -12.64 6.70 3.04
N GLY A 61 -12.43 5.72 3.92
CA GLY A 61 -11.54 4.58 3.68
C GLY A 61 -12.06 3.62 2.60
N GLU A 62 -13.37 3.37 2.57
CA GLU A 62 -14.00 2.51 1.57
C GLU A 62 -13.84 3.09 0.16
N LYS A 63 -14.10 4.40 0.01
CA LYS A 63 -13.87 5.11 -1.26
C LYS A 63 -12.41 5.07 -1.69
N ALA A 64 -11.46 5.13 -0.75
CA ALA A 64 -10.04 4.99 -1.07
C ALA A 64 -9.72 3.58 -1.62
N ILE A 65 -10.27 2.52 -1.02
CA ILE A 65 -10.11 1.13 -1.50
C ILE A 65 -10.72 0.95 -2.89
N GLN A 66 -11.94 1.42 -3.12
CA GLN A 66 -12.57 1.34 -4.43
C GLN A 66 -11.81 2.11 -5.50
N THR A 67 -11.28 3.28 -5.15
CA THR A 67 -10.45 4.09 -6.05
C THR A 67 -9.14 3.37 -6.39
N ALA A 68 -8.50 2.73 -5.41
CA ALA A 68 -7.30 1.93 -5.63
C ALA A 68 -7.57 0.75 -6.58
N LYS A 69 -8.64 -0.01 -6.32
CA LYS A 69 -9.07 -1.12 -7.19
C LYS A 69 -9.31 -0.65 -8.62
N ALA A 70 -10.06 0.44 -8.80
CA ALA A 70 -10.33 1.02 -10.12
C ALA A 70 -9.03 1.44 -10.84
N LYS A 71 -8.08 2.05 -10.14
CA LYS A 71 -6.78 2.47 -10.67
C LYS A 71 -5.97 1.27 -11.18
N TYR A 72 -5.85 0.22 -10.39
CA TYR A 72 -5.09 -0.98 -10.80
C TYR A 72 -5.80 -1.75 -11.91
N ASN A 73 -7.12 -1.88 -11.88
CA ASN A 73 -7.87 -2.50 -12.97
C ASN A 73 -7.75 -1.73 -14.28
N LYS A 74 -7.75 -0.39 -14.23
CA LYS A 74 -7.50 0.44 -15.41
C LYS A 74 -6.10 0.20 -15.96
N ARG A 75 -5.08 0.12 -15.09
CA ARG A 75 -3.70 -0.20 -15.52
C ARG A 75 -3.62 -1.59 -16.14
N ALA A 76 -4.28 -2.58 -15.57
CA ALA A 76 -4.30 -3.94 -16.10
C ALA A 76 -4.88 -4.02 -17.52
N ARG A 77 -5.92 -3.23 -17.80
CA ARG A 77 -6.49 -3.13 -19.16
C ARG A 77 -5.53 -2.52 -20.18
N VAL A 78 -4.62 -1.64 -19.75
CA VAL A 78 -3.68 -0.94 -20.63
C VAL A 78 -2.39 -1.74 -20.83
N MET A 79 -1.87 -2.37 -19.78
CA MET A 79 -0.59 -3.09 -19.81
C MET A 79 -0.73 -4.55 -20.27
N GLY A 80 -1.93 -5.13 -20.18
CA GLY A 80 -2.12 -6.57 -20.34
C GLY A 80 -2.04 -7.31 -18.99
N ALA A 81 -2.70 -8.46 -18.92
CA ALA A 81 -2.96 -9.16 -17.66
C ALA A 81 -1.68 -9.59 -16.93
N ASP A 82 -0.73 -10.20 -17.64
CA ASP A 82 0.49 -10.75 -17.04
C ASP A 82 1.44 -9.65 -16.55
N GLU A 83 1.65 -8.61 -17.37
CA GLU A 83 2.50 -7.48 -17.00
C GLU A 83 1.91 -6.73 -15.80
N ALA A 84 0.59 -6.53 -15.78
CA ALA A 84 -0.09 -5.90 -14.67
C ALA A 84 -0.01 -6.73 -13.39
N ARG A 85 -0.15 -8.06 -13.50
CA ARG A 85 0.05 -8.97 -12.37
C ARG A 85 1.46 -8.83 -11.82
N ASN A 86 2.49 -8.93 -12.67
CA ASN A 86 3.88 -8.78 -12.23
C ASN A 86 4.15 -7.42 -11.58
N HIS A 87 3.58 -6.33 -12.14
CA HIS A 87 3.64 -5.01 -11.53
C HIS A 87 2.99 -4.98 -10.14
N MET A 88 1.82 -5.60 -9.96
CA MET A 88 1.14 -5.68 -8.66
C MET A 88 1.94 -6.50 -7.65
N LEU A 89 2.53 -7.64 -8.05
CA LEU A 89 3.39 -8.45 -7.18
C LEU A 89 4.64 -7.68 -6.71
N LYS A 90 5.28 -6.92 -7.61
CA LYS A 90 6.39 -6.04 -7.24
C LYS A 90 5.94 -4.99 -6.23
N ARG A 91 4.81 -4.33 -6.49
CA ARG A 91 4.27 -3.31 -5.58
C ARG A 91 3.88 -3.89 -4.21
N ALA A 92 3.40 -5.13 -4.15
CA ALA A 92 3.08 -5.80 -2.89
C ALA A 92 4.32 -6.01 -2.02
N ARG A 93 5.49 -6.31 -2.60
CA ARG A 93 6.76 -6.36 -1.85
C ARG A 93 7.20 -4.98 -1.35
N ASP A 94 6.94 -3.93 -2.14
CA ASP A 94 7.19 -2.56 -1.67
C ASP A 94 6.25 -2.20 -0.50
N CYS A 95 4.99 -2.65 -0.54
CA CYS A 95 4.07 -2.51 0.59
C CYS A 95 4.63 -3.22 1.82
N ASP A 96 5.08 -4.46 1.71
CA ASP A 96 5.65 -5.19 2.84
C ASP A 96 6.76 -4.40 3.58
N ARG A 97 7.63 -3.72 2.80
CA ARG A 97 8.66 -2.82 3.35
C ARG A 97 8.09 -1.55 3.96
N GLU A 98 7.10 -0.93 3.32
CA GLU A 98 6.42 0.26 3.84
C GLU A 98 5.74 -0.04 5.18
N MET A 99 5.09 -1.20 5.34
CA MET A 99 4.47 -1.59 6.61
C MET A 99 5.51 -1.79 7.70
N ALA A 100 6.65 -2.41 7.39
CA ALA A 100 7.74 -2.59 8.35
C ALA A 100 8.23 -1.25 8.94
N VAL A 101 8.26 -0.20 8.12
CA VAL A 101 8.64 1.16 8.55
C VAL A 101 7.51 1.84 9.35
N ILE A 102 6.25 1.54 9.06
CA ILE A 102 5.11 2.10 9.81
C ILE A 102 4.97 1.46 11.19
N GLN A 103 5.32 0.18 11.32
CA GLN A 103 5.24 -0.56 12.59
C GLN A 103 6.49 -0.46 13.46
N SER A 104 7.61 0.09 12.95
CA SER A 104 8.85 0.32 13.70
C SER A 104 8.77 1.56 14.59
#